data_AF-A0A539CZB8-F1
#
_entry.id   AF-A0A539CZB8-F1
#
_cell.length_a   1.000
_cell.length_b   1.000
_cell.length_c   1.000
_cell.angle_alpha   90.00
_cell.angle_beta   90.00
_cell.angle_gamma   90.00
#
_symmetry.space_group_name_H-M   'P 1'
#
loop_
_entity.id
_entity.type
_entity.pdbx_description
1 polymer ?
#
loop_
_entity_poly.entity_id
_entity_poly.type
_entity_poly.pdbx_seq_one_letter_code
_entity_poly.pdbx_strand_id
1 'polypeptide(L)'
;RLPTRAPRQARAIVRMQLDRLSPLPAADTLFDLVPLRQEAGETVYALGILRRAALAEEAFSAQRTVAVTRSVEDQTVVFRFRNAGAVDDREVRWLKHAPRAALICLGLAAVALAGNLRAEQWRERRMPEIAAEKRLIAQQARLAEQQASARADWIALERTDAATRYLCVAGRIGSALPGGLAVTSAAADQHTVTLSHGPGSNVPALVTAGATPPTGGDTAQAGSVVFPREVCA
;
A
#
# COMPACT_ATOMS: atom_id res chain seq x y z
N ARG A 1 -2.56 36.36 -47.05
CA ARG A 1 -1.67 35.17 -47.13
C ARG A 1 -1.00 35.00 -45.78
N LEU A 2 -0.76 33.78 -45.31
CA LEU A 2 -0.22 33.54 -43.97
C LEU A 2 0.92 32.50 -44.01
N PRO A 3 2.00 32.68 -43.23
CA PRO A 3 3.16 31.78 -43.19
C PRO A 3 2.90 30.55 -42.30
N THR A 4 1.68 30.04 -42.29
CA THR A 4 1.32 28.84 -41.53
C THR A 4 0.21 28.10 -42.24
N ARG A 5 0.27 26.76 -42.15
CA ARG A 5 -0.80 25.86 -42.59
C ARG A 5 -1.76 25.52 -41.46
N ALA A 6 -1.37 25.76 -40.21
CA ALA A 6 -2.13 25.37 -39.04
C ALA A 6 -3.34 26.33 -38.86
N PRO A 7 -4.59 25.85 -38.99
CA PRO A 7 -5.77 26.73 -38.94
C PRO A 7 -5.89 27.50 -37.62
N ARG A 8 -5.42 26.92 -36.51
CA ARG A 8 -5.41 27.58 -35.20
C ARG A 8 -4.46 28.77 -35.17
N GLN A 9 -3.24 28.61 -35.71
CA GLN A 9 -2.26 29.69 -35.78
C GLN A 9 -2.71 30.78 -36.77
N ALA A 10 -3.24 30.38 -37.93
CA ALA A 10 -3.80 31.31 -38.91
C ALA A 10 -4.90 32.19 -38.30
N ARG A 11 -5.83 31.59 -37.55
CA ARG A 11 -6.89 32.32 -36.83
C ARG A 11 -6.34 33.25 -35.76
N ALA A 12 -5.28 32.86 -35.04
CA ALA A 12 -4.64 33.74 -34.06
C ALA A 12 -4.01 34.97 -34.71
N ILE A 13 -3.29 34.79 -35.83
CA ILE A 13 -2.67 35.91 -36.58
C ILE A 13 -3.75 36.88 -37.07
N VAL A 14 -4.81 36.36 -37.69
CA VAL A 14 -5.92 37.19 -38.19
C VAL A 14 -6.63 37.91 -37.06
N ARG A 15 -6.80 37.29 -35.89
CA ARG A 15 -7.41 37.93 -34.73
C ARG A 15 -6.60 39.14 -34.23
N MET A 16 -5.27 39.05 -34.23
CA MET A 16 -4.39 40.15 -33.84
C MET A 16 -4.39 41.30 -34.84
N GLN A 17 -4.74 41.03 -36.10
CA GLN A 17 -4.76 42.01 -37.19
C GLN A 17 -6.17 42.41 -37.59
N LEU A 18 -7.19 42.01 -36.83
CA LEU A 18 -8.59 42.12 -37.23
C LEU A 18 -9.00 43.57 -37.46
N ASP A 19 -8.49 44.51 -36.65
CA ASP A 19 -8.75 45.95 -36.81
C ASP A 19 -8.19 46.54 -38.12
N ARG A 20 -7.21 45.87 -38.75
CA ARG A 20 -6.65 46.26 -40.06
C ARG A 20 -7.34 45.57 -41.21
N LEU A 21 -7.91 44.38 -40.98
CA LEU A 21 -8.52 43.53 -41.99
C LEU A 21 -10.03 43.74 -42.12
N SER A 22 -10.67 44.23 -41.07
CA SER A 22 -12.10 44.48 -41.00
C SER A 22 -12.38 45.99 -40.98
N PRO A 23 -13.36 46.48 -41.74
CA PRO A 23 -13.86 47.85 -41.60
C PRO A 23 -14.73 48.02 -40.34
N LEU A 24 -15.03 46.94 -39.62
CA LEU A 24 -15.81 46.95 -38.38
C LEU A 24 -14.88 46.81 -37.16
N PRO A 25 -15.24 47.39 -36.00
CA PRO A 25 -14.50 47.18 -34.75
C PRO A 25 -14.35 45.68 -34.44
N ALA A 26 -13.20 45.26 -33.90
CA ALA A 26 -12.97 43.85 -33.55
C ALA A 26 -14.03 43.27 -32.60
N ALA A 27 -14.61 44.08 -31.71
CA ALA A 27 -15.67 43.65 -30.78
C ALA A 27 -16.94 43.18 -31.51
N ASP A 28 -17.29 43.85 -32.61
CA ASP A 28 -18.51 43.61 -33.39
C ASP A 28 -18.29 42.67 -34.57
N THR A 29 -17.07 42.16 -34.73
CA THR A 29 -16.67 41.35 -35.86
C THR A 29 -16.64 39.86 -35.48
N LEU A 30 -17.25 39.03 -36.33
CA LEU A 30 -17.04 37.59 -36.37
C LEU A 30 -16.30 37.25 -37.66
N PHE A 31 -15.38 36.29 -37.59
CA PHE A 31 -14.65 35.86 -38.77
C PHE A 31 -14.47 34.34 -38.80
N ASP A 32 -14.37 33.80 -40.01
CA ASP A 32 -13.95 32.44 -40.28
C ASP A 32 -12.89 32.43 -41.38
N LEU A 33 -12.04 31.40 -41.37
CA LEU A 33 -10.93 31.24 -42.28
C LEU A 33 -10.98 29.87 -42.93
N VAL A 34 -10.95 29.84 -44.26
CA VAL A 34 -10.92 28.60 -45.05
C VAL A 34 -9.66 28.59 -45.93
N PRO A 35 -8.79 27.58 -45.83
CA PRO A 35 -7.63 27.47 -46.70
C PRO A 35 -8.07 27.20 -48.14
N LEU A 36 -7.51 27.94 -49.11
CA LEU A 36 -7.77 27.76 -50.55
C LEU A 36 -6.64 26.96 -51.21
N ARG A 37 -5.42 27.49 -51.13
CA ARG A 37 -4.23 26.94 -51.81
C ARG A 37 -2.94 27.31 -51.10
N GLN A 38 -1.86 26.63 -51.45
CA GLN A 38 -0.52 26.92 -50.95
C GLN A 38 0.36 27.46 -52.08
N GLU A 39 1.15 28.49 -51.77
CA GLU A 39 1.99 29.19 -52.74
C GLU A 39 3.30 29.61 -52.06
N ALA A 40 4.45 29.19 -52.61
CA ALA A 40 5.79 29.59 -52.16
C ALA A 40 6.06 29.52 -50.63
N GLY A 41 5.50 28.51 -49.94
CA GLY A 41 5.65 28.33 -48.49
C GLY A 41 4.61 29.06 -47.64
N GLU A 42 3.75 29.88 -48.24
CA GLU A 42 2.59 30.51 -47.60
C GLU A 42 1.30 29.78 -47.94
N THR A 43 0.28 29.97 -47.10
CA THR A 43 -1.08 29.48 -47.36
C THR A 43 -2.01 30.66 -47.63
N VAL A 44 -2.75 30.58 -48.74
CA VAL A 44 -3.81 31.51 -49.11
C VAL A 44 -5.09 31.06 -48.41
N TYR A 45 -5.66 31.93 -47.59
CA TYR A 45 -6.92 31.69 -46.89
C TYR A 45 -7.97 32.66 -47.40
N ALA A 46 -9.18 32.16 -47.61
CA ALA A 46 -10.37 32.99 -47.72
C ALA A 46 -10.78 33.44 -46.31
N LEU A 47 -10.95 34.75 -46.13
CA LEU A 47 -11.41 35.36 -44.89
C LEU A 47 -12.86 35.80 -45.05
N GLY A 48 -13.76 35.14 -44.33
CA GLY A 48 -15.15 35.55 -44.21
C GLY A 48 -15.31 36.44 -42.99
N ILE A 49 -15.88 37.63 -43.18
CA ILE A 49 -16.15 38.60 -42.10
C ILE A 49 -17.65 38.85 -42.04
N LEU A 50 -18.21 38.81 -40.83
CA LEU A 50 -19.62 39.06 -40.57
C LEU A 50 -19.77 39.97 -39.34
N ARG A 51 -20.75 40.89 -39.38
CA ARG A 51 -21.13 41.68 -38.20
C ARG A 51 -21.84 40.77 -37.19
N ARG A 52 -21.41 40.78 -35.93
CA ARG A 52 -21.99 39.97 -34.86
C ARG A 52 -23.50 40.15 -34.71
N ALA A 53 -23.97 41.39 -34.84
CA ALA A 53 -25.39 41.74 -34.77
C ALA A 53 -26.24 41.04 -35.85
N ALA A 54 -25.67 40.71 -37.01
CA ALA A 54 -26.40 40.01 -38.08
C ALA A 54 -26.79 38.57 -37.68
N LEU A 55 -26.08 37.95 -36.73
CA LEU A 55 -26.45 36.64 -36.19
C LEU A 55 -27.50 36.72 -35.07
N ALA A 56 -27.81 37.92 -34.58
CA ALA A 56 -28.84 38.13 -33.55
C ALA A 56 -30.25 38.27 -34.13
N GLU A 57 -30.41 38.26 -35.46
CA GLU A 57 -31.70 38.29 -36.12
C GLU A 57 -32.53 37.03 -35.79
N GLU A 58 -33.85 37.19 -35.66
CA GLU A 58 -34.77 36.09 -35.31
C GLU A 58 -34.66 34.88 -36.25
N ALA A 59 -34.36 35.12 -37.53
CA ALA A 59 -34.17 34.09 -38.55
C ALA A 59 -33.04 33.09 -38.21
N PHE A 60 -32.05 33.50 -37.41
CA PHE A 60 -30.91 32.68 -37.00
C PHE A 60 -30.96 32.24 -35.53
N SER A 61 -32.01 32.61 -34.79
CA SER A 61 -32.15 32.37 -33.34
C SER A 61 -32.14 30.90 -32.93
N ALA A 62 -32.55 29.97 -33.79
CA ALA A 62 -32.48 28.53 -33.53
C ALA A 62 -31.18 27.87 -34.03
N GLN A 63 -30.33 28.59 -34.77
CA GLN A 63 -29.18 28.04 -35.46
C GLN A 63 -27.89 28.36 -34.71
N ARG A 64 -27.27 27.34 -34.08
CA ARG A 64 -25.99 27.49 -33.35
C ARG A 64 -24.80 27.84 -34.24
N THR A 65 -24.86 27.45 -35.51
CA THR A 65 -23.85 27.73 -36.51
C THR A 65 -24.56 28.14 -37.78
N VAL A 66 -24.21 29.31 -38.31
CA VAL A 66 -24.71 29.80 -39.59
C VAL A 66 -23.63 29.56 -40.64
N ALA A 67 -24.00 28.88 -41.72
CA ALA A 67 -23.11 28.61 -42.84
C ALA A 67 -23.41 29.58 -43.99
N VAL A 68 -22.39 30.24 -44.51
CA VAL A 68 -22.50 31.17 -45.63
C VAL A 68 -21.60 30.69 -46.76
N THR A 69 -22.21 30.44 -47.92
CA THR A 69 -21.50 29.96 -49.11
C THR A 69 -21.22 31.13 -50.06
N ARG A 70 -19.95 31.31 -50.47
CA ARG A 70 -19.54 32.35 -51.42
C ARG A 70 -18.46 31.80 -52.36
N SER A 71 -18.40 32.34 -53.57
CA SER A 71 -17.28 32.11 -54.50
C SER A 71 -16.13 33.06 -54.17
N VAL A 72 -14.92 32.52 -54.05
CA VAL A 72 -13.67 33.26 -53.84
C VAL A 72 -12.60 32.65 -54.75
N GLU A 73 -11.97 33.44 -55.61
CA GLU A 73 -10.99 32.96 -56.61
C GLU A 73 -11.49 31.71 -57.37
N ASP A 74 -12.72 31.77 -57.90
CA ASP A 74 -13.41 30.69 -58.62
C ASP A 74 -13.65 29.39 -57.83
N GLN A 75 -13.44 29.40 -56.51
CA GLN A 75 -13.74 28.30 -55.60
C GLN A 75 -14.96 28.61 -54.73
N THR A 76 -15.89 27.65 -54.62
CA THR A 76 -17.03 27.76 -53.69
C THR A 76 -16.58 27.42 -52.27
N VAL A 77 -16.61 28.42 -51.39
CA VAL A 77 -16.17 28.32 -50.00
C VAL A 77 -17.37 28.42 -49.06
N VAL A 78 -17.40 27.57 -48.03
CA VAL A 78 -18.40 27.60 -46.96
C VAL A 78 -17.77 28.14 -45.68
N PHE A 79 -18.16 29.35 -45.29
CA PHE A 79 -17.79 29.95 -44.01
C PHE A 79 -18.77 29.53 -42.93
N ARG A 80 -18.27 29.23 -41.73
CA ARG A 80 -19.08 28.79 -40.60
C ARG A 80 -18.91 29.74 -39.42
N PHE A 81 -19.97 30.48 -39.11
CA PHE A 81 -19.99 31.42 -37.99
C PHE A 81 -20.78 30.83 -36.83
N ARG A 82 -20.21 30.89 -35.63
CA ARG A 82 -20.90 30.47 -34.42
C ARG A 82 -21.88 31.56 -33.97
N ASN A 83 -23.15 31.21 -33.81
CA ASN A 83 -24.15 32.09 -33.24
C ASN A 83 -24.18 31.89 -31.71
N ALA A 84 -23.72 32.90 -30.97
CA ALA A 84 -23.77 32.88 -29.51
C ALA A 84 -25.16 33.18 -28.95
N GLY A 85 -26.04 33.82 -29.74
CA GLY A 85 -27.42 34.13 -29.38
C GLY A 85 -28.42 33.03 -29.72
N ALA A 86 -27.96 31.87 -30.18
CA ALA A 86 -28.86 30.77 -30.49
C ALA A 86 -29.52 30.24 -29.20
N VAL A 87 -30.85 30.27 -29.16
CA VAL A 87 -31.65 29.77 -28.02
C VAL A 87 -31.39 28.28 -27.87
N ASP A 88 -30.89 27.90 -26.69
CA ASP A 88 -30.56 26.51 -26.42
C ASP A 88 -31.77 25.74 -25.88
N ASP A 89 -32.54 25.11 -26.77
CA ASP A 89 -33.68 24.23 -26.41
C ASP A 89 -33.26 22.95 -25.66
N ARG A 90 -32.04 22.87 -25.13
CA ARG A 90 -31.62 21.78 -24.25
C ARG A 90 -32.50 21.70 -23.00
N GLU A 91 -32.95 22.84 -22.47
CA GLU A 91 -33.80 22.86 -21.28
C GLU A 91 -35.15 22.14 -21.51
N VAL A 92 -35.81 22.47 -22.61
CA VAL A 92 -37.07 21.84 -23.01
C VAL A 92 -36.87 20.36 -23.38
N ARG A 93 -35.73 20.01 -23.98
CA ARG A 93 -35.41 18.62 -24.34
C ARG A 93 -35.11 17.73 -23.14
N TRP A 94 -34.42 18.21 -22.09
CA TRP A 94 -34.16 17.36 -20.92
C TRP A 94 -35.43 17.08 -20.12
N LEU A 95 -36.35 18.04 -20.04
CA LEU A 95 -37.64 17.86 -19.37
C LEU A 95 -38.45 16.70 -19.97
N LYS A 96 -38.36 16.49 -21.28
CA LYS A 96 -38.97 15.33 -21.97
C LYS A 96 -38.39 13.98 -21.52
N HIS A 97 -37.14 13.95 -21.07
CA HIS A 97 -36.42 12.73 -20.68
C HIS A 97 -36.36 12.54 -19.15
N ALA A 98 -36.61 13.58 -18.36
CA ALA A 98 -36.64 13.56 -16.90
C ALA A 98 -37.47 12.40 -16.29
N PRO A 99 -38.71 12.09 -16.74
CA PRO A 99 -39.49 11.01 -16.15
C PRO A 99 -38.88 9.63 -16.40
N ARG A 100 -38.24 9.41 -17.55
CA ARG A 100 -37.56 8.13 -17.85
C ARG A 100 -36.33 7.95 -16.97
N ALA A 101 -35.56 9.03 -16.77
CA ALA A 101 -34.41 9.02 -15.87
C ALA A 101 -34.83 8.72 -14.42
N ALA A 102 -35.92 9.34 -13.95
CA ALA A 102 -36.45 9.08 -12.61
C ALA A 102 -36.83 7.61 -12.38
N LEU A 103 -37.47 6.96 -13.37
CA LEU A 103 -37.80 5.53 -13.29
C LEU A 103 -36.56 4.64 -13.23
N ILE A 104 -35.52 4.94 -14.01
CA ILE A 104 -34.26 4.20 -13.97
C ILE A 104 -33.59 4.37 -12.61
N CYS A 105 -33.55 5.59 -12.08
CA CYS A 105 -32.99 5.87 -10.76
C CYS A 105 -33.76 5.14 -9.65
N LEU A 106 -35.09 5.10 -9.71
CA LEU A 106 -35.92 4.34 -8.77
C LEU A 106 -35.64 2.84 -8.85
N GLY A 107 -35.51 2.28 -10.05
CA GLY A 107 -35.14 0.88 -10.24
C GLY A 107 -33.78 0.55 -9.64
N LEU A 108 -32.77 1.39 -9.91
CA LEU A 108 -31.43 1.22 -9.34
C LEU A 108 -31.42 1.36 -7.80
N ALA A 109 -32.18 2.31 -7.26
CA ALA A 109 -32.31 2.48 -5.82
C ALA A 109 -32.95 1.25 -5.15
N ALA A 110 -33.98 0.66 -5.78
CA ALA A 110 -34.61 -0.57 -5.28
C ALA A 110 -33.64 -1.76 -5.29
N VAL A 111 -32.85 -1.91 -6.35
CA VAL A 111 -31.82 -2.96 -6.44
C VAL A 111 -30.73 -2.77 -5.37
N ALA A 112 -30.28 -1.52 -5.18
CA ALA A 112 -29.29 -1.19 -4.14
C ALA A 112 -29.83 -1.49 -2.73
N LEU A 113 -31.10 -1.14 -2.46
CA LEU A 113 -31.76 -1.42 -1.19
C LEU A 113 -31.87 -2.93 -0.94
N ALA A 114 -32.31 -3.70 -1.94
CA ALA A 114 -32.40 -5.16 -1.85
C ALA A 114 -31.02 -5.81 -1.64
N GLY A 115 -29.98 -5.29 -2.28
CA GLY A 115 -28.59 -5.70 -2.08
C GLY A 115 -28.11 -5.44 -0.65
N ASN A 116 -28.44 -4.28 -0.08
CA ASN A 116 -28.06 -3.95 1.29
C ASN A 116 -28.75 -4.87 2.31
N LEU A 117 -30.05 -5.11 2.17
CA LEU A 117 -30.79 -6.02 3.05
C LEU A 117 -30.22 -7.45 3.01
N ARG A 118 -29.86 -7.94 1.81
CA ARG A 118 -29.24 -9.26 1.66
C ARG A 118 -27.84 -9.31 2.30
N ALA A 119 -27.07 -8.24 2.19
CA ALA A 119 -25.75 -8.14 2.81
C ALA A 119 -25.84 -8.11 4.35
N GLU A 120 -26.80 -7.37 4.90
CA GLU A 120 -27.10 -7.35 6.34
C GLU A 120 -27.50 -8.74 6.84
N GLN A 121 -28.46 -9.40 6.19
CA GLN A 121 -28.86 -10.77 6.54
C GLN A 121 -27.70 -11.77 6.47
N TRP A 122 -26.82 -11.64 5.48
CA TRP A 122 -25.64 -12.48 5.38
C TRP A 122 -24.66 -12.21 6.54
N ARG A 123 -24.42 -10.95 6.88
CA ARG A 123 -23.55 -10.56 8.00
C ARG A 123 -24.08 -11.10 9.32
N GLU A 124 -25.37 -10.92 9.59
CA GLU A 124 -26.01 -11.41 10.82
C GLU A 124 -25.86 -12.92 10.98
N ARG A 125 -25.96 -13.69 9.88
CA ARG A 125 -25.83 -15.15 9.92
C ARG A 125 -24.38 -15.62 9.99
N ARG A 126 -23.46 -15.03 9.22
CA ARG A 126 -22.10 -15.55 9.03
C ARG A 126 -21.05 -14.95 9.95
N MET A 127 -21.19 -13.68 10.36
CA MET A 127 -20.24 -13.08 11.31
C MET A 127 -20.13 -13.80 12.66
N PRO A 128 -21.20 -14.34 13.28
CA PRO A 128 -21.05 -15.09 14.52
C PRO A 128 -20.29 -16.40 14.32
N GLU A 129 -20.49 -17.10 13.21
CA GLU A 129 -19.74 -18.32 12.86
C GLU A 129 -18.24 -18.01 12.73
N ILE A 130 -17.90 -16.98 11.96
CA ILE A 130 -16.51 -16.54 11.76
C ILE A 130 -15.89 -16.06 13.08
N ALA A 131 -16.65 -15.35 13.92
CA ALA A 131 -16.17 -14.90 15.22
C ALA A 131 -15.92 -16.09 16.17
N ALA A 132 -16.78 -17.11 16.15
CA ALA A 132 -16.59 -18.33 16.94
C ALA A 132 -15.34 -19.09 16.50
N GLU A 133 -15.14 -19.26 15.19
CA GLU A 133 -13.94 -19.90 14.64
C GLU A 133 -12.65 -19.14 15.03
N LYS A 134 -12.64 -17.81 14.91
CA LYS A 134 -11.50 -17.00 15.35
C LYS A 134 -11.22 -17.09 16.84
N ARG A 135 -12.26 -17.20 17.68
CA ARG A 135 -12.10 -17.40 19.13
C ARG A 135 -11.47 -18.76 19.44
N LEU A 136 -11.85 -19.82 18.73
CA LEU A 136 -11.25 -21.15 18.87
C LEU A 136 -9.76 -21.13 18.49
N ILE A 137 -9.41 -20.50 17.37
CA ILE A 137 -8.01 -20.35 16.95
C ILE A 137 -7.20 -19.58 18.01
N ALA A 138 -7.73 -18.48 18.54
CA ALA A 138 -7.06 -17.71 19.58
C ALA A 138 -6.89 -18.50 20.89
N GLN A 139 -7.87 -19.32 21.27
CA GLN A 139 -7.76 -20.22 22.42
C GLN A 139 -6.68 -21.28 22.20
N GLN A 140 -6.63 -21.91 21.03
CA GLN A 140 -5.61 -22.90 20.69
C GLN A 140 -4.20 -22.28 20.67
N ALA A 141 -4.05 -21.07 20.13
CA ALA A 141 -2.79 -20.34 20.15
C ALA A 141 -2.31 -20.07 21.58
N ARG A 142 -3.20 -19.60 22.47
CA ARG A 142 -2.86 -19.39 23.90
C ARG A 142 -2.46 -20.69 24.60
N LEU A 143 -3.16 -21.80 24.32
CA LEU A 143 -2.79 -23.10 24.88
C LEU A 143 -1.41 -23.55 24.38
N ALA A 144 -1.10 -23.34 23.10
CA ALA A 144 0.20 -23.65 22.53
C ALA A 144 1.32 -22.80 23.16
N GLU A 145 1.07 -21.50 23.38
CA GLU A 145 2.00 -20.61 24.08
C GLU A 145 2.25 -21.06 25.53
N GLN A 146 1.20 -21.41 26.27
CA GLN A 146 1.30 -21.93 27.63
C GLN A 146 2.06 -23.26 27.69
N GLN A 147 1.84 -24.16 26.72
CA GLN A 147 2.58 -25.40 26.63
C GLN A 147 4.06 -25.16 26.30
N ALA A 148 4.35 -24.21 25.41
CA ALA A 148 5.72 -23.84 25.07
C ALA A 148 6.45 -23.22 26.26
N SER A 149 5.80 -22.32 27.02
CA SER A 149 6.38 -21.72 28.23
C SER A 149 6.61 -22.77 29.30
N ALA A 150 5.64 -23.65 29.56
CA ALA A 150 5.81 -24.73 30.53
C ALA A 150 6.97 -25.66 30.16
N ARG A 151 7.11 -26.03 28.87
CA ARG A 151 8.26 -26.83 28.41
C ARG A 151 9.59 -26.10 28.61
N ALA A 152 9.64 -24.80 28.33
CA ALA A 152 10.84 -24.00 28.57
C ALA A 152 11.20 -23.94 30.07
N ASP A 153 10.20 -23.77 30.93
CA ASP A 153 10.38 -23.75 32.40
C ASP A 153 10.88 -25.11 32.91
N TRP A 154 10.33 -26.22 32.41
CA TRP A 154 10.80 -27.57 32.72
C TRP A 154 12.25 -27.79 32.30
N ILE A 155 12.62 -27.41 31.08
CA ILE A 155 14.02 -27.51 30.61
C ILE A 155 14.95 -26.63 31.46
N ALA A 156 14.50 -25.45 31.88
CA ALA A 156 15.28 -24.58 32.75
C ALA A 156 15.46 -25.22 34.14
N LEU A 157 14.39 -25.79 34.72
CA LEU A 157 14.43 -26.51 35.99
C LEU A 157 15.39 -27.71 35.94
N GLU A 158 15.32 -28.55 34.90
CA GLU A 158 16.24 -29.69 34.71
C GLU A 158 17.71 -29.27 34.64
N ARG A 159 18.01 -28.11 34.01
CA ARG A 159 19.38 -27.53 33.96
C ARG A 159 19.83 -26.95 35.30
N THR A 160 18.90 -26.60 36.18
CA THR A 160 19.18 -26.06 37.52
C THR A 160 19.13 -27.11 38.62
N ASP A 161 18.63 -28.31 38.34
CA ASP A 161 18.55 -29.39 39.32
C ASP A 161 19.96 -29.90 39.70
N ALA A 162 20.17 -29.97 41.02
CA ALA A 162 21.43 -30.39 41.63
C ALA A 162 21.76 -31.85 41.29
N ALA A 163 20.74 -32.71 41.12
CA ALA A 163 20.92 -34.11 40.76
C ALA A 163 21.49 -34.28 39.33
N THR A 164 20.97 -33.54 38.35
CA THR A 164 21.46 -33.57 36.96
C THR A 164 22.91 -33.10 36.86
N ARG A 165 23.28 -32.07 37.65
CA ARG A 165 24.65 -31.57 37.71
C ARG A 165 25.58 -32.54 38.40
N TYR A 166 25.14 -33.15 39.50
CA TYR A 166 25.88 -34.21 40.15
C TYR A 166 26.17 -35.37 39.20
N LEU A 167 25.18 -35.81 38.41
CA LEU A 167 25.35 -36.86 37.39
C LEU A 167 26.32 -36.45 36.28
N CYS A 168 26.24 -35.21 35.79
CA CYS A 168 27.18 -34.69 34.79
C CYS A 168 28.63 -34.67 35.33
N VAL A 169 28.83 -34.15 36.54
CA VAL A 169 30.14 -34.10 37.20
C VAL A 169 30.67 -35.52 37.45
N ALA A 170 29.84 -36.44 37.92
CA ALA A 170 30.20 -37.84 38.10
C ALA A 170 30.62 -38.50 36.77
N GLY A 171 29.92 -38.22 35.67
CA GLY A 171 30.29 -38.68 34.33
C GLY A 171 31.63 -38.15 33.84
N ARG A 172 31.92 -36.85 34.06
CA ARG A 172 33.22 -36.25 33.74
C ARG A 172 34.37 -36.81 34.58
N ILE A 173 34.12 -37.08 35.87
CA ILE A 173 35.12 -37.72 36.74
C ILE A 173 35.38 -39.15 36.27
N GLY A 174 34.33 -39.91 35.94
CA GLY A 174 34.47 -41.28 35.43
C GLY A 174 35.26 -41.37 34.12
N SER A 175 35.15 -40.37 33.24
CA SER A 175 35.94 -40.33 32.01
C SER A 175 37.39 -39.85 32.22
N ALA A 176 37.62 -38.94 33.17
CA ALA A 176 38.96 -38.44 33.49
C ALA A 176 39.78 -39.41 34.37
N LEU A 177 39.11 -40.22 35.19
CA LEU A 177 39.71 -41.15 36.16
C LEU A 177 39.11 -42.56 36.02
N PRO A 178 39.58 -43.36 35.05
CA PRO A 178 39.08 -44.72 34.85
C PRO A 178 39.33 -45.68 36.04
N GLY A 179 40.20 -45.31 36.98
CA GLY A 179 40.44 -46.03 38.24
C GLY A 179 39.51 -45.63 39.41
N GLY A 180 38.62 -44.66 39.20
CA GLY A 180 37.69 -44.16 40.21
C GLY A 180 38.30 -43.15 41.19
N LEU A 181 37.42 -42.46 41.92
CA LEU A 181 37.77 -41.51 42.98
C LEU A 181 37.08 -41.96 44.28
N ALA A 182 37.85 -42.05 45.37
CA ALA A 182 37.29 -42.28 46.70
C ALA A 182 36.68 -40.96 47.24
N VAL A 183 35.37 -40.81 47.04
CA VAL A 183 34.58 -39.67 47.53
C VAL A 183 34.15 -39.94 48.97
N THR A 184 34.46 -39.02 49.89
CA THR A 184 34.09 -39.11 51.31
C THR A 184 32.78 -38.38 51.61
N SER A 185 32.48 -37.31 50.87
CA SER A 185 31.18 -36.65 50.90
C SER A 185 30.94 -35.92 49.59
N ALA A 186 29.67 -35.81 49.20
CA ALA A 186 29.23 -35.05 48.05
C ALA A 186 28.08 -34.13 48.43
N ALA A 187 28.14 -32.88 47.96
CA ALA A 187 27.06 -31.92 48.08
C ALA A 187 26.87 -31.23 46.71
N ALA A 188 25.63 -31.03 46.30
CA ALA A 188 25.30 -30.34 45.07
C ALA A 188 24.22 -29.29 45.33
N ASP A 189 24.37 -28.13 44.72
CA ASP A 189 23.37 -27.07 44.71
C ASP A 189 23.09 -26.58 43.27
N GLN A 190 22.28 -25.52 43.16
CA GLN A 190 21.88 -24.95 41.87
C GLN A 190 23.01 -24.23 41.12
N HIS A 191 24.23 -24.17 41.64
CA HIS A 191 25.37 -23.44 41.08
C HIS A 191 26.68 -24.23 41.08
N THR A 192 26.85 -25.19 41.98
CA THR A 192 28.10 -25.88 42.22
C THR A 192 27.89 -27.33 42.67
N VAL A 193 28.86 -28.18 42.38
CA VAL A 193 28.97 -29.52 42.98
C VAL A 193 30.27 -29.57 43.76
N THR A 194 30.17 -29.80 45.06
CA THR A 194 31.32 -29.92 45.96
C THR A 194 31.56 -31.39 46.29
N LEU A 195 32.78 -31.86 46.04
CA LEU A 195 33.20 -33.22 46.34
C LEU A 195 34.35 -33.19 47.34
N SER A 196 34.22 -33.93 48.43
CA SER A 196 35.30 -34.20 49.36
C SER A 196 35.94 -35.54 49.02
N HIS A 197 37.27 -35.59 49.07
CA HIS A 197 38.08 -36.73 48.67
C HIS A 197 39.06 -37.14 49.77
N GLY A 198 39.40 -38.43 49.81
CA GLY A 198 40.39 -38.97 50.75
C GLY A 198 41.84 -38.58 50.40
N PRO A 199 42.79 -38.77 51.34
CA PRO A 199 44.21 -38.59 51.07
C PRO A 199 44.70 -39.54 49.97
N GLY A 200 45.55 -39.05 49.06
CA GLY A 200 46.09 -39.82 47.92
C GLY A 200 45.25 -39.72 46.62
N SER A 201 44.23 -38.88 46.59
CA SER A 201 43.43 -38.58 45.40
C SER A 201 44.20 -37.73 44.38
N ASN A 202 44.01 -38.03 43.10
CA ASN A 202 44.68 -37.35 41.99
C ASN A 202 43.99 -36.00 41.68
N VAL A 203 44.24 -35.01 42.53
CA VAL A 203 43.70 -33.64 42.41
C VAL A 203 44.00 -33.01 41.03
N PRO A 204 45.19 -33.16 40.42
CA PRO A 204 45.44 -32.67 39.07
C PRO A 204 44.44 -33.19 38.01
N ALA A 205 44.07 -34.47 38.09
CA ALA A 205 43.09 -35.05 37.17
C ALA A 205 41.67 -34.46 37.36
N LEU A 206 41.31 -34.11 38.61
CA LEU A 206 40.05 -33.43 38.92
C LEU A 206 40.04 -31.99 38.39
N VAL A 207 41.16 -31.28 38.47
CA VAL A 207 41.31 -29.94 37.89
C VAL A 207 41.19 -29.99 36.37
N THR A 208 41.78 -30.99 35.69
CA THR A 208 41.58 -31.18 34.24
C THR A 208 40.14 -31.55 33.88
N ALA A 209 39.39 -32.17 34.80
CA ALA A 209 37.96 -32.43 34.63
C ALA A 209 37.08 -31.17 34.85
N GLY A 210 37.68 -30.04 35.24
CA GLY A 210 37.01 -28.75 35.43
C GLY A 210 36.82 -28.35 36.90
N ALA A 211 37.40 -29.08 37.85
CA ALA A 211 37.31 -28.72 39.26
C ALA A 211 38.19 -27.51 39.59
N THR A 212 37.70 -26.67 40.49
CA THR A 212 38.46 -25.58 41.10
C THR A 212 38.84 -25.96 42.54
N PRO A 213 40.12 -25.86 42.92
CA PRO A 213 40.52 -26.07 44.30
C PRO A 213 39.99 -24.92 45.18
N PRO A 214 39.62 -25.17 46.44
CA PRO A 214 39.09 -24.15 47.33
C PRO A 214 40.12 -23.04 47.55
N THR A 215 39.67 -21.80 47.40
CA THR A 215 40.46 -20.59 47.59
C THR A 215 40.13 -20.00 48.96
N GLY A 216 40.67 -20.59 50.03
CA GLY A 216 40.49 -20.10 51.40
C GLY A 216 41.34 -20.87 52.41
N GLY A 217 42.04 -20.15 53.28
CA GLY A 217 43.03 -20.68 54.25
C GLY A 217 42.45 -21.48 55.43
N ASP A 218 41.29 -22.12 55.27
CA ASP A 218 40.73 -23.03 56.27
C ASP A 218 41.14 -24.47 55.96
N THR A 219 41.91 -25.07 56.85
CA THR A 219 42.42 -26.45 56.75
C THR A 219 41.33 -27.52 56.68
N ALA A 220 40.06 -27.17 56.93
CA ALA A 220 38.90 -28.03 56.73
C ALA A 220 38.55 -28.26 55.24
N GLN A 221 39.10 -27.46 54.32
CA GLN A 221 38.86 -27.56 52.88
C GLN A 221 40.01 -28.23 52.11
N ALA A 222 41.09 -28.66 52.78
CA ALA A 222 42.26 -29.26 52.12
C ALA A 222 41.97 -30.61 51.41
N GLY A 223 40.77 -31.15 51.58
CA GLY A 223 40.29 -32.37 50.93
C GLY A 223 39.03 -32.19 50.10
N SER A 224 38.67 -30.98 49.65
CA SER A 224 37.49 -30.75 48.82
C SER A 224 37.83 -30.05 47.50
N VAL A 225 37.01 -30.28 46.48
CA VAL A 225 37.06 -29.59 45.19
C VAL A 225 35.66 -29.16 44.77
N VAL A 226 35.58 -28.01 44.08
CA VAL A 226 34.31 -27.42 43.65
C VAL A 226 34.24 -27.43 42.12
N PHE A 227 33.19 -28.03 41.57
CA PHE A 227 32.86 -27.96 40.16
C PHE A 227 31.84 -26.84 39.95
N PRO A 228 32.21 -25.73 39.30
CA PRO A 228 31.31 -24.64 39.05
C PRO A 228 30.37 -24.95 37.88
N ARG A 229 29.31 -24.16 37.73
CA ARG A 229 28.22 -24.40 36.77
C ARG A 229 28.72 -24.55 35.32
N GLU A 230 29.78 -23.85 34.94
CA GLU A 230 30.30 -23.80 33.58
C GLU A 230 30.84 -25.15 33.08
N VAL A 231 31.13 -26.09 33.99
CA VAL A 231 31.61 -27.44 33.64
C VAL A 231 30.52 -28.27 32.93
N CYS A 232 29.26 -28.00 33.24
CA CYS A 232 28.08 -28.74 32.79
C CYS A 232 27.03 -27.84 32.10
N ALA A 233 27.43 -26.66 31.63
CA ALA A 233 26.59 -25.68 30.94
C ALA A 233 26.35 -26.00 29.46
#